data_AF-F4RDX6-F1
#
_entry.id   AF-F4RDX6-F1
#
_cell.length_a   1.000
_cell.length_b   1.000
_cell.length_c   1.000
_cell.angle_alpha   90.00
_cell.angle_beta   90.00
_cell.angle_gamma   90.00
#
_symmetry.space_group_name_H-M   'P 1'
#
loop_
_entity.id
_entity.type
_entity.pdbx_description
1 polymer ?
#
loop_
_entity_poly.entity_id
_entity_poly.type
_entity_poly.pdbx_seq_one_letter_code
_entity_poly.pdbx_strand_id
1 'polypeptide(L)'
;MFGHRNGYIPLDPDSDIVHEEEDRQREAHMPICDCSNCQPEEAEALWLAQASLTNDNFDSALKMGEDELFELINSLPDPPAPPVKDMRNIPMLCGTDDPIVECPTLSRLVSLWDQAFTEFWHSQFTHPCHLGPDNHFGRDLGWDLAKNVDLFLQPEDLGVVLASESIPGQFTCLFNAFLQWKEHPNAASTVVKAAERRKAAARPPSKPIQSVEGARIAQTRAEANKIATKEAKLVEKQREAQAKAAEKVAAAEQKAQAKLDADLRRLALKETAQNERARKRELAKQERAEVRAAKKEAAAAHKKQPNTAPAGKIGGVTVPRRPLSQRAKRGAVELPYSSPNKKTDNRRGQHGYFLWTTVQSRHMYQYSDLFHSSPGNSPL
;
A
#
# COMPACT_ATOMS: atom_id res chain seq x y z
N MET A 1 12.26 -45.36 -30.45
CA MET A 1 13.45 -44.85 -29.71
C MET A 1 13.44 -43.35 -29.84
N PHE A 2 13.07 -42.64 -28.78
CA PHE A 2 13.02 -41.17 -28.73
C PHE A 2 14.24 -40.65 -27.96
N GLY A 3 15.43 -40.76 -28.55
CA GLY A 3 16.67 -40.30 -27.94
C GLY A 3 17.52 -39.55 -28.97
N HIS A 4 18.09 -38.41 -28.57
CA HIS A 4 19.03 -37.65 -29.40
C HIS A 4 20.18 -38.57 -29.85
N ARG A 5 20.44 -38.63 -31.17
CA ARG A 5 21.48 -39.50 -31.75
C ARG A 5 22.88 -39.23 -31.19
N ASN A 6 23.13 -38.00 -30.76
CA ASN A 6 24.42 -37.55 -30.28
C ASN A 6 24.63 -37.79 -28.77
N GLY A 7 23.62 -38.28 -28.04
CA GLY A 7 23.75 -38.62 -26.62
C GLY A 7 23.88 -37.43 -25.66
N TYR A 8 23.69 -36.19 -26.13
CA TYR A 8 23.62 -34.99 -25.30
C TYR A 8 22.61 -33.98 -25.87
N ILE A 9 22.19 -33.03 -25.03
CA ILE A 9 21.29 -31.92 -25.40
C ILE A 9 22.16 -30.70 -25.75
N PRO A 10 22.12 -30.19 -26.99
CA PRO A 10 22.82 -28.96 -27.35
C PRO A 10 22.31 -27.77 -26.53
N LEU A 11 23.21 -26.93 -26.04
CA LEU A 11 22.84 -25.71 -25.31
C LEU A 11 22.79 -24.46 -26.20
N ASP A 12 23.35 -24.54 -27.41
CA ASP A 12 23.37 -23.47 -28.40
C ASP A 12 22.31 -23.74 -29.47
N PRO A 13 21.26 -22.90 -29.59
CA PRO A 13 20.20 -23.10 -30.57
C PRO A 13 20.69 -22.98 -32.02
N ASP A 14 21.79 -22.27 -32.26
CA ASP A 14 22.32 -22.03 -33.61
C ASP A 14 23.36 -23.07 -34.03
N SER A 15 23.51 -24.16 -33.27
CA SER A 15 24.45 -25.23 -33.61
C SER A 15 23.94 -26.10 -34.76
N ASP A 16 24.84 -26.52 -35.66
CA ASP A 16 24.50 -27.38 -36.81
C ASP A 16 23.72 -28.65 -36.38
N ILE A 17 24.01 -29.17 -35.18
CA ILE A 17 23.36 -30.35 -34.60
C ILE A 17 21.87 -30.10 -34.32
N VAL A 18 21.50 -28.89 -33.90
CA VAL A 18 20.09 -28.52 -33.69
C VAL A 18 19.36 -28.49 -35.02
N HIS A 19 19.95 -27.84 -36.04
CA HIS A 19 19.35 -27.76 -37.37
C HIS A 19 19.20 -29.13 -38.05
N GLU A 20 20.21 -30.00 -37.97
CA GLU A 20 20.14 -31.38 -38.49
C GLU A 20 19.01 -32.18 -37.83
N GLU A 21 18.83 -32.02 -36.52
CA GLU A 21 17.78 -32.69 -35.77
C GLU A 21 16.39 -32.12 -36.09
N GLU A 22 16.27 -30.80 -36.27
CA GLU A 22 15.03 -30.14 -36.73
C GLU A 22 14.61 -30.62 -38.12
N ASP A 23 15.54 -30.69 -39.08
CA ASP A 23 15.26 -31.16 -40.43
C ASP A 23 14.86 -32.63 -40.43
N ARG A 24 15.54 -33.47 -39.63
CA ARG A 24 15.14 -34.88 -39.44
C ARG A 24 13.72 -35.00 -38.89
N GLN A 25 13.35 -34.17 -37.91
CA GLN A 25 12.01 -34.16 -37.33
C GLN A 25 10.96 -33.75 -38.38
N ARG A 26 11.29 -32.75 -39.21
CA ARG A 26 10.43 -32.30 -40.32
C ARG A 26 10.24 -33.38 -41.38
N GLU A 27 11.31 -34.05 -41.81
CA GLU A 27 11.24 -35.18 -42.75
C GLU A 27 10.41 -36.35 -42.21
N ALA A 28 10.53 -36.61 -40.91
CA ALA A 28 9.75 -37.63 -40.22
C ALA A 28 8.29 -37.20 -39.94
N HIS A 29 7.88 -36.00 -40.37
CA HIS A 29 6.56 -35.41 -40.12
C HIS A 29 6.19 -35.41 -38.62
N MET A 30 7.19 -35.19 -37.77
CA MET A 30 6.94 -35.01 -36.35
C MET A 30 6.21 -33.67 -36.13
N PRO A 31 5.27 -33.60 -35.17
CA PRO A 31 4.62 -32.34 -34.84
C PRO A 31 5.65 -31.34 -34.30
N ILE A 32 5.35 -30.05 -34.47
CA ILE A 32 6.14 -28.98 -33.85
C ILE A 32 6.13 -29.20 -32.34
N CYS A 33 7.29 -29.00 -31.71
CA CYS A 33 7.45 -29.15 -30.27
C CYS A 33 6.62 -28.11 -29.52
N ASP A 34 5.77 -28.58 -28.61
CA ASP A 34 4.89 -27.80 -27.71
C ASP A 34 5.42 -27.78 -26.27
N CYS A 35 6.70 -28.08 -26.07
CA CYS A 35 7.28 -28.12 -24.73
C CYS A 35 7.48 -26.71 -24.14
N SER A 36 7.66 -26.63 -22.82
CA SER A 36 7.84 -25.37 -22.09
C SER A 36 9.04 -24.53 -22.52
N ASN A 37 10.01 -25.10 -23.24
CA ASN A 37 11.12 -24.34 -23.80
C ASN A 37 10.81 -23.75 -25.18
N CYS A 38 9.93 -24.40 -25.95
CA CYS A 38 9.53 -23.97 -27.29
C CYS A 38 8.34 -23.00 -27.25
N GLN A 39 7.44 -23.16 -26.27
CA GLN A 39 6.28 -22.29 -26.04
C GLN A 39 6.21 -21.86 -24.55
N PRO A 40 7.14 -21.00 -24.10
CA PRO A 40 7.23 -20.62 -22.69
C PRO A 40 6.02 -19.82 -22.19
N GLU A 41 5.39 -19.01 -23.04
CA GLU A 41 4.20 -18.23 -22.71
C GLU A 41 2.98 -19.14 -22.45
N GLU A 42 2.71 -20.09 -23.34
CA GLU A 42 1.61 -21.06 -23.21
C GLU A 42 1.83 -21.97 -21.99
N ALA A 43 3.07 -22.41 -21.76
CA ALA A 43 3.41 -23.20 -20.57
C ALA A 43 3.24 -22.40 -19.27
N GLU A 44 3.54 -21.09 -19.24
CA GLU A 44 3.25 -20.25 -18.09
C GLU A 44 1.75 -20.08 -17.88
N ALA A 45 0.98 -19.84 -18.95
CA ALA A 45 -0.47 -19.73 -18.88
C ALA A 45 -1.11 -21.02 -18.33
N LEU A 46 -0.64 -22.19 -18.78
CA LEU A 46 -1.10 -23.49 -18.29
C LEU A 46 -0.71 -23.70 -16.81
N TRP A 47 0.49 -23.30 -16.40
CA TRP A 47 0.93 -23.33 -15.00
C TRP A 47 0.05 -22.46 -14.10
N LEU A 48 -0.27 -21.23 -14.55
CA LEU A 48 -1.17 -20.33 -13.82
C LEU A 48 -2.60 -20.87 -13.77
N ALA A 49 -3.04 -21.54 -14.85
CA ALA A 49 -4.33 -22.22 -14.93
C ALA A 49 -4.39 -23.52 -14.13
N GLN A 50 -3.33 -23.98 -13.48
CA GLN A 50 -3.33 -25.25 -12.76
C GLN A 50 -4.43 -25.34 -11.70
N ALA A 51 -4.73 -24.23 -11.01
CA ALA A 51 -5.83 -24.17 -10.04
C ALA A 51 -7.23 -24.35 -10.69
N SER A 52 -7.31 -24.14 -12.00
CA SER A 52 -8.49 -24.23 -12.84
C SER A 52 -8.68 -25.59 -13.50
N LEU A 53 -7.67 -26.45 -13.42
CA LEU A 53 -7.69 -27.76 -14.06
C LEU A 53 -8.47 -28.74 -13.20
N THR A 54 -9.45 -29.38 -13.82
CA THR A 54 -10.18 -30.53 -13.31
C THR A 54 -9.84 -31.75 -14.15
N ASN A 55 -10.14 -32.94 -13.64
CA ASN A 55 -9.97 -34.17 -14.43
C ASN A 55 -10.77 -34.14 -15.73
N ASP A 56 -11.87 -33.37 -15.79
CA ASP A 56 -12.77 -33.32 -16.94
C ASP A 56 -12.29 -32.33 -18.02
N ASN A 57 -11.59 -31.25 -17.65
CA ASN A 57 -11.13 -30.22 -18.60
C ASN A 57 -9.63 -30.30 -18.93
N PHE A 58 -8.86 -31.18 -18.28
CA PHE A 58 -7.41 -31.25 -18.43
C PHE A 58 -6.96 -31.43 -19.88
N ASP A 59 -7.51 -32.43 -20.59
CA ASP A 59 -7.14 -32.72 -21.98
C ASP A 59 -7.53 -31.61 -22.96
N SER A 60 -8.60 -30.85 -22.66
CA SER A 60 -8.95 -29.66 -23.45
C SER A 60 -8.03 -28.50 -23.15
N ALA A 61 -7.65 -28.29 -21.89
CA ALA A 61 -6.76 -27.21 -21.48
C ALA A 61 -5.34 -27.37 -22.04
N LEU A 62 -4.85 -28.60 -22.20
CA LEU A 62 -3.57 -28.87 -22.87
C LEU A 62 -3.54 -28.47 -24.34
N LYS A 63 -4.69 -28.24 -24.97
CA LYS A 63 -4.81 -27.81 -26.37
C LYS A 63 -5.17 -26.33 -26.51
N MET A 64 -5.39 -25.64 -25.39
CA MET A 64 -5.77 -24.23 -25.37
C MET A 64 -4.54 -23.36 -25.61
N GLY A 65 -4.73 -22.27 -26.36
CA GLY A 65 -3.72 -21.22 -26.47
C GLY A 65 -3.65 -20.35 -25.20
N GLU A 66 -2.66 -19.44 -25.17
CA GLU A 66 -2.47 -18.49 -24.06
C GLU A 66 -3.75 -17.74 -23.68
N ASP A 67 -4.43 -17.14 -24.65
CA ASP A 67 -5.65 -16.34 -24.43
C ASP A 67 -6.80 -17.19 -23.85
N GLU A 68 -7.00 -18.40 -24.38
CA GLU A 68 -8.05 -19.33 -23.93
C GLU A 68 -7.79 -19.81 -22.50
N LEU A 69 -6.52 -20.06 -22.14
CA LEU A 69 -6.13 -20.40 -20.78
C LEU A 69 -6.37 -19.24 -19.81
N PHE A 70 -6.11 -18.00 -20.21
CA PHE A 70 -6.44 -16.82 -19.40
C PHE A 70 -7.95 -16.62 -19.25
N GLU A 71 -8.73 -16.84 -20.31
CA GLU A 71 -10.19 -16.85 -20.21
C GLU A 71 -10.69 -17.93 -19.24
N LEU A 72 -10.10 -19.13 -19.29
CA LEU A 72 -10.41 -20.21 -18.37
C LEU A 72 -10.13 -19.80 -16.91
N ILE A 73 -8.97 -19.20 -16.63
CA ILE A 73 -8.63 -18.65 -15.31
C ILE A 73 -9.68 -17.62 -14.86
N ASN A 74 -10.05 -16.69 -15.73
CA ASN A 74 -10.99 -15.61 -15.40
C ASN A 74 -12.45 -16.09 -15.27
N SER A 75 -12.79 -17.23 -15.87
CA SER A 75 -14.14 -17.80 -15.82
C SER A 75 -14.47 -18.46 -14.48
N LEU A 76 -13.44 -18.73 -13.66
CA LEU A 76 -13.63 -19.41 -12.39
C LEU A 76 -14.13 -18.48 -11.30
N PRO A 77 -14.92 -19.01 -10.35
CA PRO A 77 -15.14 -18.31 -9.10
C PRO A 77 -13.80 -18.05 -8.43
N ASP A 78 -13.67 -16.89 -7.78
CA ASP A 78 -12.49 -16.59 -6.97
C ASP A 78 -12.15 -17.79 -6.09
N PRO A 79 -10.89 -18.27 -6.10
CA PRO A 79 -10.52 -19.42 -5.29
C PRO A 79 -10.93 -19.13 -3.85
N PRO A 80 -11.48 -20.13 -3.13
CA PRO A 80 -11.81 -19.95 -1.73
C PRO A 80 -10.58 -19.40 -1.02
N ALA A 81 -10.79 -18.44 -0.11
CA ALA A 81 -9.70 -17.83 0.63
C ALA A 81 -8.74 -18.94 1.08
N PRO A 82 -7.43 -18.82 0.79
CA PRO A 82 -6.49 -19.89 1.05
C PRO A 82 -6.70 -20.36 2.48
N PRO A 83 -6.77 -21.69 2.72
CA PRO A 83 -6.99 -22.20 4.07
C PRO A 83 -6.02 -21.45 4.97
N VAL A 84 -6.56 -20.83 6.03
CA VAL A 84 -5.78 -20.00 6.96
C VAL A 84 -4.52 -20.78 7.22
N LYS A 85 -3.38 -20.29 6.68
CA LYS A 85 -2.13 -21.04 6.72
C LYS A 85 -2.01 -21.50 8.14
N ASP A 86 -2.02 -22.81 8.33
CA ASP A 86 -1.97 -23.36 9.67
C ASP A 86 -0.62 -22.92 10.21
N MET A 87 -0.61 -21.82 10.96
CA MET A 87 0.58 -21.20 11.51
C MET A 87 1.00 -22.02 12.72
N ARG A 88 0.99 -23.35 12.58
CA ARG A 88 1.63 -24.26 13.52
C ARG A 88 3.04 -23.74 13.69
N ASN A 89 3.30 -23.27 14.90
CA ASN A 89 4.61 -22.79 15.25
C ASN A 89 5.58 -23.96 15.08
N ILE A 90 6.55 -23.80 14.19
CA ILE A 90 7.57 -24.83 13.99
C ILE A 90 8.47 -24.79 15.23
N PRO A 91 8.59 -25.90 15.98
CA PRO A 91 9.46 -25.95 17.14
C PRO A 91 10.92 -25.76 16.73
N MET A 92 11.67 -24.98 17.51
CA MET A 92 13.10 -24.81 17.31
C MET A 92 13.87 -25.82 18.15
N LEU A 93 14.70 -26.66 17.53
CA LEU A 93 15.57 -27.58 18.25
C LEU A 93 16.76 -26.85 18.87
N CYS A 94 17.15 -27.23 20.08
CA CYS A 94 18.30 -26.71 20.81
C CYS A 94 19.56 -27.49 20.39
N GLY A 95 20.54 -26.78 19.82
CA GLY A 95 21.86 -27.36 19.58
C GLY A 95 22.71 -27.34 20.84
N THR A 96 23.81 -28.11 20.84
CA THR A 96 24.80 -28.11 21.93
C THR A 96 25.46 -26.74 22.13
N ASP A 97 25.61 -25.97 21.04
CA ASP A 97 26.24 -24.65 21.04
C ASP A 97 25.23 -23.49 21.18
N ASP A 98 23.98 -23.80 21.55
CA ASP A 98 22.96 -22.76 21.68
C ASP A 98 23.19 -21.90 22.93
N PRO A 99 23.22 -20.56 22.81
CA PRO A 99 23.42 -19.66 23.95
C PRO A 99 22.40 -19.83 25.08
N ILE A 100 21.23 -20.45 24.83
CA ILE A 100 20.26 -20.70 25.89
C ILE A 100 20.75 -21.71 26.92
N VAL A 101 21.70 -22.59 26.57
CA VAL A 101 22.25 -23.61 27.48
C VAL A 101 22.96 -22.96 28.67
N GLU A 102 23.57 -21.80 28.45
CA GLU A 102 24.23 -21.01 29.49
C GLU A 102 23.25 -20.19 30.35
N CYS A 103 21.96 -20.14 29.99
CA CYS A 103 20.96 -19.36 30.72
C CYS A 103 20.56 -20.07 32.03
N PRO A 104 20.89 -19.53 33.22
CA PRO A 104 20.60 -20.20 34.49
C PRO A 104 19.10 -20.38 34.75
N THR A 105 18.28 -19.47 34.24
CA THR A 105 16.82 -19.51 34.42
C THR A 105 16.19 -20.65 33.61
N LEU A 106 16.68 -20.93 32.40
CA LEU A 106 16.22 -22.05 31.58
C LEU A 106 16.84 -23.37 32.03
N SER A 107 18.10 -23.38 32.45
CA SER A 107 18.75 -24.56 33.05
C SER A 107 17.96 -25.07 34.27
N ARG A 108 17.48 -24.15 35.13
CA ARG A 108 16.60 -24.50 36.24
C ARG A 108 15.27 -25.10 35.78
N LEU A 109 14.66 -24.58 34.71
CA LEU A 109 13.42 -25.14 34.16
C LEU A 109 13.65 -26.57 33.64
N VAL A 110 14.76 -26.80 32.93
CA VAL A 110 15.14 -28.13 32.43
C VAL A 110 15.31 -29.11 33.60
N SER A 111 16.00 -28.71 34.67
CA SER A 111 16.11 -29.54 35.89
C SER A 111 14.76 -29.82 36.55
N LEU A 112 13.82 -28.86 36.55
CA LEU A 112 12.48 -29.06 37.11
C LEU A 112 11.67 -30.07 36.28
N TRP A 113 11.75 -30.01 34.95
CA TRP A 113 11.10 -31.00 34.09
C TRP A 113 11.70 -32.39 34.22
N ASP A 114 13.03 -32.48 34.26
CA ASP A 114 13.76 -33.73 34.47
C ASP A 114 13.35 -34.43 35.77
N GLN A 115 13.32 -33.67 36.87
CA GLN A 115 12.85 -34.16 38.17
C GLN A 115 11.37 -34.58 38.11
N ALA A 116 10.49 -33.70 37.62
CA ALA A 116 9.05 -33.96 37.57
C ALA A 116 8.73 -35.21 36.72
N PHE A 117 9.38 -35.35 35.56
CA PHE A 117 9.19 -36.50 34.70
C PHE A 117 9.74 -37.78 35.31
N THR A 118 10.91 -37.72 35.97
CA THR A 118 11.49 -38.88 36.67
C THR A 118 10.55 -39.37 37.79
N GLU A 119 10.01 -38.46 38.58
CA GLU A 119 9.02 -38.79 39.63
C GLU A 119 7.73 -39.38 39.02
N PHE A 120 7.22 -38.78 37.94
CA PHE A 120 6.07 -39.29 37.20
C PHE A 120 6.32 -40.68 36.62
N TRP A 121 7.48 -40.90 36.01
CA TRP A 121 7.90 -42.18 35.44
C TRP A 121 7.84 -43.29 36.48
N HIS A 122 8.49 -43.09 37.63
CA HIS A 122 8.52 -44.10 38.69
C HIS A 122 7.16 -44.31 39.37
N SER A 123 6.25 -43.35 39.27
CA SER A 123 4.85 -43.54 39.71
C SER A 123 4.05 -44.44 38.77
N GLN A 124 4.32 -44.40 37.45
CA GLN A 124 3.60 -45.17 36.44
C GLN A 124 4.24 -46.55 36.22
N PHE A 125 5.57 -46.63 36.22
CA PHE A 125 6.33 -47.83 35.94
C PHE A 125 7.08 -48.29 37.21
N THR A 126 6.35 -49.00 38.07
CA THR A 126 6.85 -49.46 39.38
C THR A 126 7.70 -50.73 39.30
N HIS A 127 7.67 -51.43 38.17
CA HIS A 127 8.44 -52.65 37.93
C HIS A 127 9.77 -52.37 37.22
N PRO A 128 10.81 -53.20 37.43
CA PRO A 128 12.05 -53.09 36.68
C PRO A 128 11.78 -53.12 35.16
N CYS A 129 12.24 -52.09 34.45
CA CYS A 129 12.14 -51.95 33.00
C CYS A 129 13.55 -51.73 32.44
N HIS A 130 13.79 -52.18 31.21
CA HIS A 130 15.03 -51.90 30.48
C HIS A 130 15.11 -50.45 29.99
N LEU A 131 13.98 -49.72 30.00
CA LEU A 131 13.90 -48.30 29.68
C LEU A 131 13.79 -47.49 30.97
N GLY A 132 14.56 -46.41 31.05
CA GLY A 132 14.49 -45.42 32.11
C GLY A 132 13.81 -44.11 31.66
N PRO A 133 13.60 -43.17 32.59
CA PRO A 133 13.02 -41.86 32.28
C PRO A 133 13.81 -41.12 31.19
N ASP A 134 15.14 -41.15 31.25
CA ASP A 134 16.03 -40.54 30.25
C ASP A 134 15.82 -41.08 28.83
N ASN A 135 15.30 -42.31 28.67
CA ASN A 135 15.02 -42.89 27.36
C ASN A 135 13.72 -42.35 26.73
N HIS A 136 12.83 -41.72 27.49
CA HIS A 136 11.60 -41.11 26.99
C HIS A 136 11.61 -39.59 27.04
N PHE A 137 12.20 -39.03 28.08
CA PHE A 137 12.36 -37.59 28.23
C PHE A 137 13.78 -37.30 28.72
N GLY A 138 14.72 -37.36 27.78
CA GLY A 138 16.10 -36.98 28.05
C GLY A 138 16.25 -35.47 28.21
N ARG A 139 17.37 -35.08 28.82
CA ARG A 139 17.71 -33.67 29.07
C ARG A 139 17.73 -32.81 27.79
N ASP A 140 18.09 -33.39 26.65
CA ASP A 140 18.10 -32.71 25.35
C ASP A 140 16.68 -32.27 24.94
N LEU A 141 15.67 -33.13 25.14
CA LEU A 141 14.26 -32.76 24.92
C LEU A 141 13.81 -31.68 25.91
N GLY A 142 14.32 -31.69 27.13
CA GLY A 142 14.10 -30.61 28.09
C GLY A 142 14.62 -29.26 27.58
N TRP A 143 15.76 -29.25 26.89
CA TRP A 143 16.28 -28.04 26.24
C TRP A 143 15.50 -27.62 25.01
N ASP A 144 15.01 -28.57 24.21
CA ASP A 144 14.08 -28.29 23.11
C ASP A 144 12.79 -27.62 23.61
N LEU A 145 12.22 -28.11 24.71
CA LEU A 145 11.09 -27.46 25.37
C LEU A 145 11.47 -26.07 25.89
N ALA A 146 12.64 -25.93 26.53
CA ALA A 146 13.11 -24.66 27.10
C ALA A 146 13.29 -23.58 26.02
N LYS A 147 13.72 -23.98 24.82
CA LYS A 147 13.86 -23.09 23.67
C LYS A 147 12.53 -22.56 23.16
N ASN A 148 11.45 -23.30 23.37
CA ASN A 148 10.10 -23.03 22.87
C ASN A 148 9.08 -22.66 23.98
N VAL A 149 9.54 -22.24 25.16
CA VAL A 149 8.70 -21.93 26.34
C VAL A 149 7.56 -20.94 26.11
N ASP A 150 7.65 -20.12 25.07
CA ASP A 150 6.63 -19.14 24.72
C ASP A 150 5.47 -19.73 23.91
N LEU A 151 5.52 -21.02 23.55
CA LEU A 151 4.39 -21.73 22.94
C LEU A 151 3.38 -22.27 23.95
N PHE A 152 3.76 -22.40 25.22
CA PHE A 152 2.99 -23.21 26.17
C PHE A 152 1.95 -22.36 26.92
N LEU A 153 0.68 -22.53 26.55
CA LEU A 153 -0.50 -21.95 27.19
C LEU A 153 -1.33 -23.02 27.91
N GLN A 154 -1.31 -24.25 27.41
CA GLN A 154 -1.97 -25.43 27.97
C GLN A 154 -1.06 -26.67 27.83
N PRO A 155 -1.32 -27.76 28.56
CA PRO A 155 -0.48 -28.97 28.52
C PRO A 155 -0.27 -29.54 27.11
N GLU A 156 -1.29 -29.49 26.25
CA GLU A 156 -1.29 -30.05 24.89
C GLU A 156 -0.28 -29.35 23.97
N ASP A 157 0.08 -28.10 24.27
CA ASP A 157 1.03 -27.33 23.47
C ASP A 157 2.46 -27.92 23.54
N LEU A 158 2.78 -28.70 24.58
CA LEU A 158 4.04 -29.44 24.69
C LEU A 158 4.17 -30.48 23.56
N GLY A 159 3.05 -31.00 23.05
CA GLY A 159 3.02 -31.96 21.95
C GLY A 159 3.58 -31.40 20.65
N VAL A 160 3.57 -30.08 20.46
CA VAL A 160 4.16 -29.41 19.29
C VAL A 160 5.67 -29.63 19.23
N VAL A 161 6.34 -29.72 20.39
CA VAL A 161 7.80 -29.87 20.47
C VAL A 161 8.19 -31.33 20.61
N LEU A 162 7.49 -32.10 21.46
CA LEU A 162 7.88 -33.49 21.75
C LEU A 162 7.63 -34.43 20.57
N ALA A 163 6.60 -34.17 19.75
CA ALA A 163 6.26 -34.90 18.51
C ALA A 163 6.19 -36.45 18.61
N SER A 164 6.30 -37.02 19.81
CA SER A 164 6.28 -38.46 20.12
C SER A 164 4.98 -38.87 20.80
N GLU A 165 4.74 -40.18 20.84
CA GLU A 165 3.68 -40.74 21.67
C GLU A 165 3.91 -40.37 23.13
N SER A 166 2.91 -39.77 23.76
CA SER A 166 2.98 -39.34 25.16
C SER A 166 2.36 -40.36 26.08
N ILE A 167 2.98 -40.54 27.26
CA ILE A 167 2.39 -41.34 28.33
C ILE A 167 1.19 -40.55 28.90
N PRO A 168 0.03 -41.20 29.16
CA PRO A 168 -1.11 -40.52 29.78
C PRO A 168 -0.71 -39.76 31.05
N GLY A 169 -0.90 -38.43 31.05
CA GLY A 169 -0.53 -37.56 32.17
C GLY A 169 0.87 -36.91 32.08
N GLN A 170 1.71 -37.32 31.12
CA GLN A 170 3.05 -36.73 30.90
C GLN A 170 2.99 -35.22 30.68
N PHE A 171 2.11 -34.77 29.78
CA PHE A 171 1.97 -33.34 29.48
C PHE A 171 1.50 -32.55 30.70
N THR A 172 0.55 -33.07 31.47
CA THR A 172 0.09 -32.43 32.70
C THR A 172 1.22 -32.29 33.73
N CYS A 173 2.00 -33.35 33.94
CA CYS A 173 3.15 -33.34 34.85
C CYS A 173 4.18 -32.27 34.45
N LEU A 174 4.63 -32.28 33.19
CA LEU A 174 5.59 -31.32 32.66
C LEU A 174 5.05 -29.88 32.70
N PHE A 175 3.77 -29.70 32.36
CA PHE A 175 3.15 -28.38 32.37
C PHE A 175 3.03 -27.81 33.79
N ASN A 176 2.76 -28.64 34.80
CA ASN A 176 2.75 -28.20 36.20
C ASN A 176 4.14 -27.70 36.65
N ALA A 177 5.21 -28.40 36.29
CA ALA A 177 6.57 -27.95 36.55
C ALA A 177 6.90 -26.62 35.82
N PHE A 178 6.38 -26.44 34.61
CA PHE A 178 6.47 -25.17 33.88
C PHE A 178 5.70 -24.04 34.59
N LEU A 179 4.48 -24.28 35.08
CA LEU A 179 3.72 -23.31 35.85
C LEU A 179 4.44 -22.90 37.14
N GLN A 180 5.01 -23.87 37.87
CA GLN A 180 5.84 -23.59 39.04
C GLN A 180 7.04 -22.70 38.69
N TRP A 181 7.71 -22.97 37.57
CA TRP A 181 8.81 -22.14 37.11
C TRP A 181 8.37 -20.72 36.71
N LYS A 182 7.16 -20.54 36.17
CA LYS A 182 6.63 -19.21 35.80
C LYS A 182 6.50 -18.24 36.97
N GLU A 183 6.43 -18.75 38.20
CA GLU A 183 6.42 -17.94 39.42
C GLU A 183 7.80 -17.29 39.71
N HIS A 184 8.86 -17.73 39.04
CA HIS A 184 10.20 -17.20 39.22
C HIS A 184 10.33 -15.76 38.65
N PRO A 185 11.01 -14.82 39.33
CA PRO A 185 11.08 -13.40 38.93
C PRO A 185 11.55 -13.12 37.50
N ASN A 186 12.34 -14.02 36.91
CA ASN A 186 12.91 -13.88 35.56
C ASN A 186 12.19 -14.71 34.48
N ALA A 187 11.14 -15.46 34.82
CA ALA A 187 10.47 -16.33 33.87
C ALA A 187 9.79 -15.54 32.74
N ALA A 188 9.05 -14.48 33.10
CA ALA A 188 8.33 -13.64 32.13
C ALA A 188 9.26 -13.01 31.08
N SER A 189 10.41 -12.46 31.49
CA SER A 189 11.39 -11.88 30.56
C SER A 189 12.04 -12.95 29.67
N THR A 190 12.20 -14.17 30.19
CA THR A 190 12.73 -15.32 29.43
C THR A 190 11.76 -15.77 28.34
N VAL A 191 10.46 -15.81 28.64
CA VAL A 191 9.39 -16.12 27.68
C VAL A 191 9.36 -15.07 26.55
N VAL A 192 9.44 -13.78 26.88
CA VAL A 192 9.51 -12.72 25.86
C VAL A 192 10.72 -12.88 24.94
N LYS A 193 11.91 -13.17 25.50
CA LYS A 193 13.12 -13.42 24.71
C LYS A 193 12.98 -14.66 23.81
N ALA A 194 12.30 -15.72 24.25
CA ALA A 194 12.03 -16.88 23.42
C ALA A 194 11.15 -16.53 22.22
N ALA A 195 10.09 -15.72 22.44
CA ALA A 195 9.23 -15.22 21.37
C ALA A 195 9.97 -14.32 20.37
N GLU A 196 10.87 -13.46 20.84
CA GLU A 196 11.72 -12.63 19.97
C GLU A 196 12.68 -13.49 19.13
N ARG A 197 13.31 -14.51 19.73
CA ARG A 197 14.14 -15.47 19.00
C ARG A 197 13.35 -16.20 17.92
N ARG A 198 12.13 -16.66 18.20
CA ARG A 198 11.28 -17.30 17.18
C ARG A 198 10.93 -16.33 16.06
N LYS A 199 10.54 -15.09 16.39
CA LYS A 199 10.26 -14.06 15.37
C LYS A 199 11.48 -13.75 14.49
N ALA A 200 12.68 -13.74 15.06
CA ALA A 200 13.91 -13.54 14.32
C ALA A 200 14.30 -14.76 13.46
N ALA A 201 14.02 -15.98 13.93
CA ALA A 201 14.26 -17.22 13.21
C ALA A 201 13.18 -17.52 12.14
N ALA A 202 12.00 -16.91 12.27
CA ALA A 202 10.92 -17.04 11.31
C ALA A 202 11.39 -16.50 9.96
N ARG A 203 11.68 -17.43 9.04
CA ARG A 203 11.96 -17.07 7.65
C ARG A 203 10.74 -16.34 7.09
N PRO A 204 10.91 -15.28 6.28
CA PRO A 204 9.80 -14.76 5.51
C PRO A 204 9.17 -15.93 4.75
N PRO A 205 7.85 -15.93 4.55
CA PRO A 205 7.17 -17.00 3.83
C PRO A 205 7.94 -17.29 2.55
N SER A 206 8.26 -18.56 2.31
CA SER A 206 8.95 -18.94 1.08
C SER A 206 8.19 -18.32 -0.08
N LYS A 207 8.92 -17.62 -0.95
CA LYS A 207 8.34 -17.13 -2.20
C LYS A 207 7.69 -18.33 -2.89
N PRO A 208 6.51 -18.18 -3.51
CA PRO A 208 5.92 -19.26 -4.29
C PRO A 208 6.98 -19.80 -5.25
N ILE A 209 7.09 -21.13 -5.33
CA ILE A 209 8.03 -21.77 -6.24
C ILE A 209 7.60 -21.35 -7.65
N GLN A 210 8.46 -20.63 -8.35
CA GLN A 210 8.20 -20.08 -9.68
C GLN A 210 9.32 -20.54 -10.60
N SER A 211 8.97 -20.97 -11.82
CA SER A 211 9.93 -21.27 -12.88
C SER A 211 10.83 -20.04 -13.18
N VAL A 212 12.03 -20.25 -13.71
CA VAL A 212 12.94 -19.17 -14.12
C VAL A 212 12.26 -18.28 -15.15
N GLU A 213 11.60 -18.86 -16.14
CA GLU A 213 10.87 -18.10 -17.17
C GLU A 213 9.65 -17.40 -16.58
N GLY A 214 8.87 -18.08 -15.74
CA GLY A 214 7.76 -17.45 -15.02
C GLY A 214 8.23 -16.27 -14.15
N ALA A 215 9.39 -16.38 -13.51
CA ALA A 215 9.96 -15.29 -12.71
C ALA A 215 10.34 -14.09 -13.58
N ARG A 216 10.88 -14.32 -14.80
CA ARG A 216 11.16 -13.26 -15.77
C ARG A 216 9.88 -12.62 -16.28
N ILE A 217 8.87 -13.41 -16.61
CA ILE A 217 7.58 -12.88 -17.08
C ILE A 217 6.90 -12.07 -15.97
N ALA A 218 6.86 -12.58 -14.74
CA ALA A 218 6.32 -11.85 -13.60
C ALA A 218 7.09 -10.56 -13.30
N GLN A 219 8.42 -10.56 -13.48
CA GLN A 219 9.23 -9.34 -13.38
C GLN A 219 8.83 -8.33 -14.46
N THR A 220 8.74 -8.75 -15.72
CA THR A 220 8.33 -7.91 -16.85
C THR A 220 6.93 -7.34 -16.63
N ARG A 221 5.96 -8.16 -16.20
CA ARG A 221 4.60 -7.73 -15.86
C ARG A 221 4.60 -6.71 -14.69
N ALA A 222 5.41 -6.93 -13.67
CA ALA A 222 5.55 -6.00 -12.55
C ALA A 222 6.18 -4.66 -12.97
N GLU A 223 7.15 -4.67 -13.88
CA GLU A 223 7.75 -3.47 -14.45
C GLU A 223 6.78 -2.71 -15.36
N ALA A 224 6.06 -3.42 -16.23
CA ALA A 224 5.00 -2.86 -17.06
C ALA A 224 3.90 -2.21 -16.21
N ASN A 225 3.44 -2.87 -15.14
CA ASN A 225 2.46 -2.31 -14.21
C ASN A 225 2.98 -1.06 -13.48
N LYS A 226 4.26 -1.03 -13.12
CA LYS A 226 4.88 0.18 -12.53
C LYS A 226 4.92 1.33 -13.54
N ILE A 227 5.19 1.04 -14.82
CA ILE A 227 5.19 2.05 -15.88
C ILE A 227 3.77 2.56 -16.13
N ALA A 228 2.80 1.65 -16.34
CA ALA A 228 1.39 1.98 -16.53
C ALA A 228 0.82 2.82 -15.37
N THR A 229 1.18 2.48 -14.12
CA THR A 229 0.75 3.26 -12.94
C THR A 229 1.36 4.67 -12.94
N LYS A 230 2.62 4.82 -13.38
CA LYS A 230 3.26 6.14 -13.49
C LYS A 230 2.64 6.96 -14.61
N GLU A 231 2.34 6.35 -15.75
CA GLU A 231 1.70 7.00 -16.89
C GLU A 231 0.28 7.44 -16.55
N ALA A 232 -0.52 6.58 -15.91
CA ALA A 232 -1.86 6.93 -15.44
C ALA A 232 -1.84 8.15 -14.51
N LYS A 233 -0.89 8.21 -13.56
CA LYS A 233 -0.70 9.37 -12.68
C LYS A 233 -0.28 10.64 -13.43
N LEU A 234 0.52 10.52 -14.49
CA LEU A 234 0.90 11.66 -15.32
C LEU A 234 -0.27 12.18 -16.14
N VAL A 235 -1.07 11.29 -16.73
CA VAL A 235 -2.29 11.66 -17.48
C VAL A 235 -3.31 12.33 -16.56
N GLU A 236 -3.54 11.79 -15.36
CA GLU A 236 -4.43 12.40 -14.35
C GLU A 236 -3.96 13.81 -13.98
N LYS A 237 -2.67 13.98 -13.69
CA LYS A 237 -2.08 15.29 -13.40
C LYS A 237 -2.22 16.28 -14.57
N GLN A 238 -2.06 15.80 -15.82
CA GLN A 238 -2.26 16.63 -17.01
C GLN A 238 -3.72 17.04 -17.18
N ARG A 239 -4.67 16.12 -16.96
CA ARG A 239 -6.11 16.42 -17.00
C ARG A 239 -6.51 17.44 -15.94
N GLU A 240 -6.00 17.31 -14.71
CA GLU A 240 -6.22 18.32 -13.67
C GLU A 240 -5.64 19.69 -14.04
N ALA A 241 -4.44 19.73 -14.63
CA ALA A 241 -3.83 20.98 -15.07
C ALA A 241 -4.63 21.65 -16.20
N GLN A 242 -5.12 20.86 -17.16
CA GLN A 242 -5.99 21.34 -18.25
C GLN A 242 -7.32 21.84 -17.70
N ALA A 243 -7.96 21.12 -16.77
CA ALA A 243 -9.19 21.56 -16.13
C ALA A 243 -9.02 22.90 -15.38
N LYS A 244 -7.92 23.05 -14.61
CA LYS A 244 -7.59 24.32 -13.94
C LYS A 244 -7.30 25.44 -14.91
N ALA A 245 -6.68 25.16 -16.07
CA ALA A 245 -6.46 26.15 -17.11
C ALA A 245 -7.79 26.58 -17.76
N ALA A 246 -8.67 25.63 -18.08
CA ALA A 246 -9.99 25.89 -18.63
C ALA A 246 -10.87 26.70 -17.67
N GLU A 247 -10.87 26.37 -16.37
CA GLU A 247 -11.59 27.13 -15.34
C GLU A 247 -11.10 28.58 -15.24
N LYS A 248 -9.78 28.80 -15.33
CA LYS A 248 -9.21 30.16 -15.34
C LYS A 248 -9.63 30.96 -16.57
N VAL A 249 -9.67 30.33 -17.74
CA VAL A 249 -10.13 30.98 -18.99
C VAL A 249 -11.61 31.32 -18.89
N ALA A 250 -12.46 30.37 -18.46
CA ALA A 250 -13.89 30.61 -18.27
C ALA A 250 -14.17 31.72 -17.24
N ALA A 251 -13.42 31.76 -16.14
CA ALA A 251 -13.55 32.83 -15.13
C ALA A 251 -13.09 34.20 -15.67
N ALA A 252 -12.09 34.24 -16.55
CA ALA A 252 -11.66 35.47 -17.21
C ALA A 252 -12.70 35.98 -18.22
N GLU A 253 -13.30 35.08 -19.00
CA GLU A 253 -14.38 35.39 -19.94
C GLU A 253 -15.62 35.92 -19.21
N GLN A 254 -16.05 35.27 -18.12
CA GLN A 254 -17.17 35.76 -17.32
C GLN A 254 -16.92 37.16 -16.75
N LYS A 255 -15.69 37.43 -16.29
CA LYS A 255 -15.31 38.78 -15.82
C LYS A 255 -15.31 39.82 -16.96
N ALA A 256 -14.87 39.44 -18.16
CA ALA A 256 -14.92 40.32 -19.33
C ALA A 256 -16.36 40.63 -19.74
N GLN A 257 -17.23 39.61 -19.77
CA GLN A 257 -18.66 39.74 -20.06
C GLN A 257 -19.35 40.66 -19.04
N ALA A 258 -19.14 40.42 -17.74
CA ALA A 258 -19.73 41.22 -16.67
C ALA A 258 -19.28 42.70 -16.73
N LYS A 259 -18.05 42.97 -17.15
CA LYS A 259 -17.55 44.33 -17.35
C LYS A 259 -18.26 45.02 -18.53
N LEU A 260 -18.45 44.30 -19.63
CA LEU A 260 -19.13 44.80 -20.83
C LEU A 260 -20.59 45.11 -20.52
N ASP A 261 -21.28 44.22 -19.80
CA ASP A 261 -22.65 44.42 -19.33
C ASP A 261 -22.77 45.61 -18.37
N ALA A 262 -21.81 45.78 -17.45
CA ALA A 262 -21.78 46.93 -16.54
C ALA A 262 -21.59 48.26 -17.30
N ASP A 263 -20.73 48.28 -18.32
CA ASP A 263 -20.52 49.44 -19.18
C ASP A 263 -21.77 49.77 -20.01
N LEU A 264 -22.45 48.76 -20.58
CA LEU A 264 -23.73 48.92 -21.29
C LEU A 264 -24.81 49.49 -20.36
N ARG A 265 -24.95 48.96 -19.14
CA ARG A 265 -25.88 49.51 -18.13
C ARG A 265 -25.55 50.95 -17.79
N ARG A 266 -24.27 51.30 -17.67
CA ARG A 266 -23.84 52.68 -17.39
C ARG A 266 -24.17 53.63 -18.56
N LEU A 267 -24.03 53.17 -19.80
CA LEU A 267 -24.42 53.95 -20.98
C LEU A 267 -25.93 54.15 -21.04
N ALA A 268 -26.72 53.11 -20.83
CA ALA A 268 -28.18 53.20 -20.77
C ALA A 268 -28.65 54.18 -19.68
N LEU A 269 -28.07 54.13 -18.47
CA LEU A 269 -28.38 55.08 -17.40
C LEU A 269 -28.02 56.53 -17.75
N LYS A 270 -26.93 56.74 -18.50
CA LYS A 270 -26.57 58.09 -18.97
C LYS A 270 -27.55 58.59 -20.01
N GLU A 271 -27.99 57.72 -20.92
CA GLU A 271 -28.98 58.04 -21.94
C GLU A 271 -30.35 58.36 -21.33
N THR A 272 -30.83 57.56 -20.37
CA THR A 272 -32.08 57.86 -19.66
C THR A 272 -32.01 59.17 -18.89
N ALA A 273 -30.89 59.46 -18.22
CA ALA A 273 -30.68 60.73 -17.53
C ALA A 273 -30.62 61.93 -18.49
N GLN A 274 -30.04 61.76 -19.68
CA GLN A 274 -30.03 62.80 -20.73
C GLN A 274 -31.43 63.04 -21.28
N ASN A 275 -32.17 61.96 -21.58
CA ASN A 275 -33.56 62.03 -22.06
C ASN A 275 -34.48 62.69 -21.02
N GLU A 276 -34.32 62.36 -19.73
CA GLU A 276 -35.08 63.01 -18.66
C GLU A 276 -34.74 64.50 -18.52
N ARG A 277 -33.46 64.87 -18.64
CA ARG A 277 -33.03 66.29 -18.67
C ARG A 277 -33.61 67.03 -19.89
N ALA A 278 -33.63 66.39 -21.06
CA ALA A 278 -34.25 66.96 -22.26
C ALA A 278 -35.76 67.17 -22.05
N ARG A 279 -36.47 66.16 -21.49
CA ARG A 279 -37.89 66.26 -21.18
C ARG A 279 -38.20 67.37 -20.17
N LYS A 280 -37.40 67.50 -19.11
CA LYS A 280 -37.53 68.59 -18.12
C LYS A 280 -37.28 69.96 -18.74
N ARG A 281 -36.34 70.08 -19.69
CA ARG A 281 -36.09 71.33 -20.43
C ARG A 281 -37.27 71.71 -21.31
N GLU A 282 -37.89 70.74 -21.98
CA GLU A 282 -39.03 71.03 -22.85
C GLU A 282 -40.30 71.39 -22.05
N LEU A 283 -40.55 70.71 -20.94
CA LEU A 283 -41.60 71.10 -19.97
C LEU A 283 -41.37 72.51 -19.44
N ALA A 284 -40.15 72.85 -19.00
CA ALA A 284 -39.83 74.19 -18.53
C ALA A 284 -39.96 75.26 -19.63
N LYS A 285 -39.75 74.89 -20.90
CA LYS A 285 -39.95 75.78 -22.05
C LYS A 285 -41.43 75.99 -22.34
N GLN A 286 -42.27 74.95 -22.19
CA GLN A 286 -43.73 75.04 -22.25
C GLN A 286 -44.28 75.93 -21.13
N GLU A 287 -43.88 75.68 -19.87
CA GLU A 287 -44.28 76.53 -18.73
C GLU A 287 -43.86 77.99 -18.93
N ARG A 288 -42.66 78.26 -19.46
CA ARG A 288 -42.23 79.63 -19.79
C ARG A 288 -43.06 80.24 -20.92
N ALA A 289 -43.51 79.46 -21.90
CA ALA A 289 -44.39 79.92 -22.96
C ALA A 289 -45.79 80.24 -22.41
N GLU A 290 -46.32 79.40 -21.52
CA GLU A 290 -47.60 79.60 -20.82
C GLU A 290 -47.54 80.83 -19.90
N VAL A 291 -46.49 80.98 -19.09
CA VAL A 291 -46.30 82.18 -18.24
C VAL A 291 -46.14 83.44 -19.11
N ARG A 292 -45.51 83.36 -20.28
CA ARG A 292 -45.44 84.48 -21.24
C ARG A 292 -46.79 84.76 -21.91
N ALA A 293 -47.60 83.75 -22.19
CA ALA A 293 -48.96 83.89 -22.69
C ALA A 293 -49.87 84.53 -21.62
N ALA A 294 -49.85 84.03 -20.39
CA ALA A 294 -50.56 84.58 -19.24
C ALA A 294 -50.10 86.01 -18.89
N LYS A 295 -48.79 86.32 -19.00
CA LYS A 295 -48.31 87.71 -18.87
C LYS A 295 -48.76 88.61 -20.01
N LYS A 296 -48.91 88.09 -21.24
CA LYS A 296 -49.51 88.86 -22.36
C LYS A 296 -50.99 89.12 -22.13
N GLU A 297 -51.73 88.17 -21.55
CA GLU A 297 -53.14 88.35 -21.15
C GLU A 297 -53.27 89.33 -19.97
N ALA A 298 -52.40 89.24 -18.96
CA ALA A 298 -52.38 90.20 -17.85
C ALA A 298 -51.93 91.61 -18.27
N ALA A 299 -51.03 91.74 -19.25
CA ALA A 299 -50.62 93.03 -19.80
C ALA A 299 -51.68 93.67 -20.71
N ALA A 300 -52.63 92.90 -21.24
CA ALA A 300 -53.81 93.44 -21.93
C ALA A 300 -54.86 94.01 -20.95
N ALA A 301 -54.86 93.57 -19.69
CA ALA A 301 -55.82 94.01 -18.67
C ALA A 301 -55.36 95.24 -17.84
N HIS A 302 -54.06 95.57 -17.82
CA HIS A 302 -53.52 96.68 -17.02
C HIS A 302 -52.95 97.82 -17.89
N LYS A 303 -53.84 98.54 -18.58
CA LYS A 303 -53.52 99.84 -19.21
C LYS A 303 -54.46 100.93 -18.72
N LYS A 304 -54.42 101.23 -17.40
CA LYS A 304 -54.95 102.46 -16.77
C LYS A 304 -54.57 102.45 -15.28
N GLN A 305 -53.53 103.20 -14.92
CA GLN A 305 -53.52 104.22 -13.85
C GLN A 305 -52.09 104.60 -13.41
N PRO A 306 -51.86 105.86 -12.97
CA PRO A 306 -50.55 106.41 -12.65
C PRO A 306 -50.24 106.55 -11.14
N ASN A 307 -48.95 106.75 -10.85
CA ASN A 307 -48.31 107.41 -9.69
C ASN A 307 -48.54 106.86 -8.26
N THR A 308 -47.44 106.58 -7.53
CA THR A 308 -46.89 107.38 -6.40
C THR A 308 -45.88 106.56 -5.57
N ALA A 309 -44.83 107.22 -5.07
CA ALA A 309 -43.86 106.70 -4.08
C ALA A 309 -44.50 106.62 -2.67
N PRO A 310 -43.94 105.85 -1.69
CA PRO A 310 -43.03 106.47 -0.71
C PRO A 310 -42.00 105.50 -0.02
N ALA A 311 -41.17 106.09 0.83
CA ALA A 311 -40.11 105.49 1.65
C ALA A 311 -40.57 104.72 2.90
N GLY A 312 -39.74 103.81 3.44
CA GLY A 312 -39.88 103.32 4.83
C GLY A 312 -39.19 102.01 5.23
N LYS A 313 -38.00 102.12 5.85
CA LYS A 313 -37.43 101.43 7.06
C LYS A 313 -37.55 99.90 7.35
N ILE A 314 -36.35 99.34 7.65
CA ILE A 314 -35.92 98.44 8.78
C ILE A 314 -36.30 96.94 8.77
N GLY A 315 -35.28 96.08 8.92
CA GLY A 315 -35.36 94.93 9.83
C GLY A 315 -34.69 93.60 9.45
N GLY A 316 -33.39 93.45 9.72
CA GLY A 316 -32.81 92.29 10.42
C GLY A 316 -32.74 90.88 9.79
N VAL A 317 -31.93 90.04 10.46
CA VAL A 317 -31.84 88.56 10.39
C VAL A 317 -30.74 87.95 9.51
N THR A 318 -29.52 88.02 10.06
CA THR A 318 -28.57 86.91 10.32
C THR A 318 -28.44 85.75 9.31
N VAL A 319 -27.26 85.66 8.69
CA VAL A 319 -26.73 84.45 8.03
C VAL A 319 -25.76 83.74 9.00
N PRO A 320 -26.01 82.47 9.40
CA PRO A 320 -25.04 81.72 10.19
C PRO A 320 -23.94 81.15 9.30
N ARG A 321 -22.71 81.58 9.58
CA ARG A 321 -21.47 80.83 9.32
C ARG A 321 -21.45 79.57 10.19
N ARG A 322 -21.17 78.40 9.60
CA ARG A 322 -20.30 77.31 10.11
C ARG A 322 -20.51 76.02 9.29
N PRO A 323 -19.65 74.99 9.41
CA PRO A 323 -18.25 74.99 9.85
C PRO A 323 -17.31 74.25 8.88
N LEU A 324 -16.02 74.58 9.00
CA LEU A 324 -14.91 73.68 8.72
C LEU A 324 -15.15 72.33 9.43
N SER A 325 -15.34 71.25 8.67
CA SER A 325 -15.26 69.88 9.20
C SER A 325 -13.96 69.24 8.73
N GLN A 326 -13.03 69.24 9.68
CA GLN A 326 -12.07 68.19 9.99
C GLN A 326 -11.85 67.11 8.92
N ARG A 327 -10.70 67.23 8.24
CA ARG A 327 -9.99 66.13 7.61
C ARG A 327 -9.51 65.17 8.69
N ALA A 328 -10.37 64.22 9.07
CA ALA A 328 -10.02 63.14 9.97
C ALA A 328 -9.07 62.16 9.27
N LYS A 329 -7.90 61.96 9.91
CA LYS A 329 -7.07 60.78 9.74
C LYS A 329 -7.92 59.54 10.07
N ARG A 330 -8.17 58.70 9.08
CA ARG A 330 -8.35 57.25 9.23
C ARG A 330 -7.28 56.67 8.32
N GLY A 331 -6.22 56.10 8.86
CA GLY A 331 -6.30 54.84 9.58
C GLY A 331 -6.03 53.78 8.53
N ALA A 332 -4.74 53.51 8.33
CA ALA A 332 -4.29 52.32 7.63
C ALA A 332 -4.85 51.13 8.41
N VAL A 333 -5.85 50.46 7.83
CA VAL A 333 -6.17 49.10 8.21
C VAL A 333 -5.16 48.25 7.47
N GLU A 334 -4.10 47.87 8.18
CA GLU A 334 -3.35 46.66 7.87
C GLU A 334 -4.36 45.52 7.80
N LEU A 335 -4.59 45.01 6.60
CA LEU A 335 -5.05 43.65 6.45
C LEU A 335 -3.92 42.75 6.95
N PRO A 336 -4.17 41.79 7.86
CA PRO A 336 -3.19 40.77 8.16
C PRO A 336 -2.93 39.99 6.88
N TYR A 337 -1.69 40.04 6.42
CA TYR A 337 -1.13 39.08 5.49
C TYR A 337 -1.19 37.72 6.18
N SER A 338 -2.27 36.96 5.96
CA SER A 338 -2.28 35.53 6.22
C SER A 338 -1.31 34.89 5.23
N SER A 339 -0.05 34.81 5.66
CA SER A 339 0.97 33.99 5.04
C SER A 339 0.49 32.54 5.07
N PRO A 340 0.33 31.85 3.93
CA PRO A 340 0.08 30.43 3.93
C PRO A 340 1.37 29.73 4.38
N ASN A 341 1.32 29.17 5.59
CA ASN A 341 1.81 27.84 5.92
C ASN A 341 3.01 27.39 5.07
N LYS A 342 4.23 27.82 5.46
CA LYS A 342 5.46 27.07 5.12
C LYS A 342 5.40 25.73 5.86
N LYS A 343 4.69 24.78 5.26
CA LYS A 343 4.84 23.36 5.57
C LYS A 343 6.20 22.92 5.03
N THR A 344 7.09 22.64 5.98
CA THR A 344 8.02 21.51 5.96
C THR A 344 8.95 21.43 4.75
N ASP A 345 10.01 22.23 4.79
CA ASP A 345 11.27 21.86 4.16
C ASP A 345 12.02 20.95 5.14
N ASN A 346 11.64 19.66 5.13
CA ASN A 346 12.36 18.61 5.86
C ASN A 346 13.17 17.81 4.84
N ARG A 347 14.24 18.41 4.34
CA ARG A 347 15.29 17.72 3.57
C ARG A 347 16.66 18.28 3.94
N ARG A 348 17.32 17.59 4.86
CA ARG A 348 18.78 17.41 5.06
C ARG A 348 18.93 16.67 6.39
N GLY A 349 19.57 15.52 6.50
CA GLY A 349 20.21 14.66 5.55
C GLY A 349 20.52 13.37 6.29
N GLN A 350 19.99 12.26 5.81
CA GLN A 350 20.48 10.95 6.18
C GLN A 350 21.82 10.74 5.45
N HIS A 351 22.93 10.97 6.16
CA HIS A 351 24.18 10.30 5.84
C HIS A 351 24.19 8.97 6.62
N GLY A 352 23.51 7.97 6.06
CA GLY A 352 23.71 6.57 6.40
C GLY A 352 24.53 5.93 5.30
N TYR A 353 25.86 5.92 5.45
CA TYR A 353 26.72 5.02 4.70
C TYR A 353 26.40 3.60 5.17
N PHE A 354 25.61 2.86 4.39
CA PHE A 354 25.52 1.41 4.51
C PHE A 354 26.21 0.79 3.30
N LEU A 355 27.50 0.50 3.49
CA LEU A 355 28.25 -0.44 2.67
C LEU A 355 27.64 -1.83 2.90
N TRP A 356 26.81 -2.29 1.97
CA TRP A 356 26.58 -3.73 1.80
C TRP A 356 27.71 -4.26 0.92
N THR A 357 28.80 -4.67 1.56
CA THR A 357 29.75 -5.61 0.94
C THR A 357 29.10 -6.98 0.93
N THR A 358 28.58 -7.40 -0.21
CA THR A 358 28.15 -8.76 -0.48
C THR A 358 29.40 -9.65 -0.58
N VAL A 359 29.85 -10.21 0.55
CA VAL A 359 30.78 -11.35 0.52
C VAL A 359 29.94 -12.60 0.29
N GLN A 360 29.86 -12.98 -0.99
CA GLN A 360 29.25 -14.21 -1.44
C GLN A 360 30.28 -15.34 -1.25
N SER A 361 30.46 -15.80 0.00
CA SER A 361 31.26 -17.00 0.26
C SER A 361 30.48 -18.24 -0.16
N ARG A 362 30.84 -18.75 -1.34
CA ARG A 362 30.65 -20.14 -1.75
C ARG A 362 31.31 -21.05 -0.70
N HIS A 363 30.53 -21.83 0.03
CA HIS A 363 31.02 -23.10 0.58
C HIS A 363 30.30 -24.23 -0.17
N MET A 364 31.04 -24.80 -1.13
CA MET A 364 30.81 -26.14 -1.66
C MET A 364 30.90 -27.14 -0.50
N TYR A 365 29.84 -27.90 -0.25
CA TYR A 365 29.98 -29.17 0.44
C TYR A 365 30.44 -30.21 -0.59
N GLN A 366 31.71 -30.59 -0.51
CA GLN A 366 32.19 -31.84 -1.09
C GLN A 366 31.69 -32.98 -0.21
N TYR A 367 30.74 -33.76 -0.72
CA TYR A 367 30.47 -35.11 -0.24
C TYR A 367 31.45 -36.03 -0.95
N SER A 368 32.46 -36.51 -0.24
CA SER A 368 33.39 -37.54 -0.70
C SER A 368 33.32 -38.74 0.26
N ASP A 369 32.72 -39.80 -0.27
CA ASP A 369 33.11 -41.20 -0.14
C ASP A 369 33.64 -41.71 1.21
N LEU A 370 32.77 -42.42 1.94
CA LEU A 370 33.17 -43.47 2.88
C LEU A 370 32.27 -44.70 2.71
N PHE A 371 32.46 -45.44 1.61
CA PHE A 371 32.13 -46.86 1.55
C PHE A 371 33.32 -47.64 2.13
N HIS A 372 33.25 -48.03 3.41
CA HIS A 372 34.13 -49.05 3.97
C HIS A 372 33.48 -50.42 3.80
N SER A 373 34.03 -51.20 2.87
CA SER A 373 33.76 -52.63 2.72
C SER A 373 34.44 -53.39 3.87
N SER A 374 33.67 -54.10 4.68
CA SER A 374 34.19 -55.11 5.62
C SER A 374 34.49 -56.42 4.87
N PRO A 375 35.70 -56.99 4.97
CA PRO A 375 35.92 -58.38 4.59
C PRO A 375 35.54 -59.30 5.76
N GLY A 376 34.66 -60.25 5.47
CA GLY A 376 34.29 -61.33 6.38
C GLY A 376 35.46 -62.28 6.61
N ASN A 377 35.67 -62.64 7.88
CA ASN A 377 36.47 -63.78 8.29
C ASN A 377 35.57 -64.71 9.10
N SER A 378 35.29 -65.89 8.54
CA SER A 378 34.85 -67.07 9.28
C SER A 378 36.04 -68.00 9.44
N PRO A 379 36.22 -68.64 10.61
CA PRO A 379 36.94 -69.91 10.66
C PRO A 379 36.04 -71.06 11.13
N LEU A 380 36.35 -72.21 10.54
CA LEU A 380 36.04 -73.57 10.99
C LEU A 380 36.55 -73.85 12.40
#